data_AF-A0A4Q2XZE4-F1
#
_entry.id   AF-A0A4Q2XZE4-F1
#
_cell.length_a   1.000
_cell.length_b   1.000
_cell.length_c   1.000
_cell.angle_alpha   90.00
_cell.angle_beta   90.00
_cell.angle_gamma   90.00
#
_symmetry.space_group_name_H-M   'P 1'
#
loop_
_entity.id
_entity.type
_entity.pdbx_description
1 polymer ?
#
loop_
_entity_poly.entity_id
_entity_poly.type
_entity_poly.pdbx_seq_one_letter_code
_entity_poly.pdbx_strand_id
1 'polypeptide(L)'
;MKPRSLHALAAVFTFAATPLVSAATIVWDGGAAGTAIDLGTAANWAGDVLPSVLTPDTAEWNGTVAGPLSLVYTNNAFAGAAGNGGISLNVTAAQTAPLSIDSGVNTVALRMNGLSIAAGAGAVSFGNATDAFNLTLGGAPGTHTWVNSSSNAVTIASDVAWGLGGGGAHVLSVGGTGDWNFNNPIGQGSGTLTFAKGGSGVATLGGTSPTAAALSVENGTVNVTGTYTATAANIISVGTVAAQNGLLNINGGTLAANKNT
;
A
#
# COMPACT_ATOMS: atom_id res chain seq x y z
N MET A 1 42.22 64.67 25.53
CA MET A 1 41.98 63.30 25.05
C MET A 1 40.51 62.96 25.29
N LYS A 2 39.73 62.72 24.24
CA LYS A 2 38.28 62.47 24.30
C LYS A 2 38.05 60.96 24.10
N PRO A 3 37.45 60.22 25.06
CA PRO A 3 37.23 58.79 24.88
C PRO A 3 36.12 58.56 23.84
N ARG A 4 36.40 57.70 22.85
CA ARG A 4 35.44 57.27 21.83
C ARG A 4 34.71 56.03 22.38
N SER A 5 33.39 56.12 22.56
CA SER A 5 32.57 54.97 22.95
C SER A 5 32.37 54.04 21.75
N LEU A 6 32.83 52.80 21.88
CA LEU A 6 32.48 51.70 20.98
C LEU A 6 31.04 51.27 21.29
N HIS A 7 30.14 51.40 20.32
CA HIS A 7 28.81 50.79 20.38
C HIS A 7 28.93 49.34 19.90
N ALA A 8 28.82 48.38 20.80
CA ALA A 8 28.74 46.97 20.47
C ALA A 8 27.32 46.66 19.96
N LEU A 9 27.21 46.30 18.68
CA LEU A 9 25.96 45.84 18.06
C LEU A 9 25.74 44.38 18.44
N ALA A 10 24.79 44.09 19.32
CA ALA A 10 24.39 42.72 19.68
C ALA A 10 23.49 42.15 18.57
N ALA A 11 24.03 41.21 17.78
CA ALA A 11 23.24 40.43 16.83
C ALA A 11 22.49 39.32 17.58
N VAL A 12 21.17 39.46 17.73
CA VAL A 12 20.30 38.41 18.25
C VAL A 12 20.04 37.41 17.12
N PHE A 13 20.65 36.22 17.21
CA PHE A 13 20.36 35.09 16.33
C PHE A 13 19.12 34.36 16.86
N THR A 14 17.98 34.57 16.23
CA THR A 14 16.77 33.79 16.48
C THR A 14 16.85 32.48 15.69
N PHE A 15 17.07 31.35 16.37
CA PHE A 15 16.91 30.03 15.76
C PHE A 15 15.40 29.76 15.61
N ALA A 16 14.89 29.86 14.38
CA ALA A 16 13.56 29.36 14.06
C ALA A 16 13.64 27.82 14.04
N ALA A 17 13.13 27.17 15.08
CA ALA A 17 12.90 25.74 15.07
C ALA A 17 11.76 25.44 14.08
N THR A 18 12.08 24.86 12.92
CA THR A 18 11.06 24.33 12.03
C THR A 18 10.48 23.07 12.66
N PRO A 19 9.15 22.92 12.78
CA PRO A 19 8.58 21.68 13.28
C PRO A 19 8.91 20.57 12.28
N LEU A 20 9.62 19.54 12.74
CA LEU A 20 9.72 18.27 12.03
C LEU A 20 8.33 17.62 12.14
N VAL A 21 7.57 17.66 11.05
CA VAL A 21 6.33 16.89 10.96
C VAL A 21 6.72 15.45 10.67
N SER A 22 6.60 14.58 11.68
CA SER A 22 6.78 13.12 11.53
C SER A 22 5.45 12.46 11.18
N ALA A 23 5.52 11.33 10.48
CA ALA A 23 4.36 10.47 10.27
C ALA A 23 3.76 10.02 11.61
N ALA A 24 2.44 10.11 11.72
CA ALA A 24 1.64 9.67 12.85
C ALA A 24 1.00 8.30 12.58
N THR A 25 0.57 7.62 13.64
CA THR A 25 -0.40 6.52 13.54
C THR A 25 -1.74 7.03 14.03
N ILE A 26 -2.76 6.93 13.19
CA ILE A 26 -4.12 7.42 13.47
C ILE A 26 -5.06 6.23 13.41
N VAL A 27 -5.74 6.00 14.53
CA VAL A 27 -6.59 4.81 14.75
C VAL A 27 -7.99 5.08 14.23
N TRP A 28 -8.54 4.11 13.50
CA TRP A 28 -9.96 4.10 13.15
C TRP A 28 -10.81 3.86 14.40
N ASP A 29 -11.69 4.82 14.73
CA ASP A 29 -12.60 4.74 15.87
C ASP A 29 -14.08 4.70 15.46
N GLY A 30 -14.38 4.86 14.16
CA GLY A 30 -15.76 4.82 13.64
C GLY A 30 -16.62 5.99 14.12
N GLY A 31 -15.98 7.05 14.64
CA GLY A 31 -16.59 8.26 15.17
C GLY A 31 -17.28 8.06 16.50
N ALA A 32 -18.01 9.09 16.96
CA ALA A 32 -18.60 9.11 18.31
C ALA A 32 -19.49 7.90 18.65
N ALA A 33 -20.10 7.26 17.65
CA ALA A 33 -20.92 6.07 17.82
C ALA A 33 -20.20 4.74 17.51
N GLY A 34 -19.00 4.79 16.92
CA GLY A 34 -18.27 3.59 16.48
C GLY A 34 -18.92 2.86 15.30
N THR A 35 -19.81 3.50 14.56
CA THR A 35 -20.60 2.86 13.48
C THR A 35 -20.43 3.52 12.13
N ALA A 36 -19.59 4.55 12.02
CA ALA A 36 -19.34 5.18 10.74
C ALA A 36 -18.65 4.23 9.77
N ILE A 37 -18.78 4.49 8.46
CA ILE A 37 -18.21 3.67 7.39
C ILE A 37 -17.30 4.43 6.43
N ASP A 38 -17.28 5.76 6.52
CA ASP A 38 -16.53 6.60 5.57
C ASP A 38 -15.15 6.96 6.12
N LEU A 39 -14.10 6.37 5.53
CA LEU A 39 -12.70 6.64 5.83
C LEU A 39 -12.32 8.09 5.55
N GLY A 40 -12.98 8.75 4.60
CA GLY A 40 -12.66 10.12 4.19
C GLY A 40 -13.13 11.19 5.18
N THR A 41 -13.81 10.81 6.26
CA THR A 41 -14.34 11.75 7.26
C THR A 41 -13.47 11.79 8.50
N ALA A 42 -12.88 12.96 8.80
CA ALA A 42 -11.94 13.14 9.89
C ALA A 42 -12.49 12.74 11.27
N ALA A 43 -13.77 13.03 11.52
CA ALA A 43 -14.46 12.69 12.77
C ALA A 43 -14.67 11.18 13.00
N ASN A 44 -14.23 10.32 12.07
CA ASN A 44 -14.27 8.85 12.21
C ASN A 44 -12.91 8.26 12.59
N TRP A 45 -11.94 9.12 12.89
CA TRP A 45 -10.58 8.77 13.27
C TRP A 45 -10.25 9.39 14.63
N ALA A 46 -9.41 8.70 15.39
CA ALA A 46 -8.97 9.14 16.69
C ALA A 46 -8.34 10.54 16.61
N GLY A 47 -8.88 11.47 17.41
CA GLY A 47 -8.45 12.87 17.41
C GLY A 47 -9.10 13.74 16.33
N ASP A 48 -10.15 13.25 15.67
CA ASP A 48 -10.90 13.93 14.62
C ASP A 48 -10.02 14.43 13.47
N VAL A 49 -9.00 13.64 13.10
CA VAL A 49 -7.98 13.99 12.11
C VAL A 49 -7.80 12.87 11.08
N LEU A 50 -7.68 13.25 9.80
CA LEU A 50 -7.42 12.29 8.73
C LEU A 50 -5.93 11.88 8.69
N PRO A 51 -5.63 10.60 8.41
CA PRO A 51 -4.32 10.18 7.94
C PRO A 51 -3.88 10.97 6.70
N SER A 52 -2.69 11.56 6.75
CA SER A 52 -2.14 12.36 5.67
C SER A 52 -1.40 11.51 4.64
N VAL A 53 -1.59 11.80 3.35
CA VAL A 53 -0.78 11.23 2.27
C VAL A 53 0.51 12.01 2.00
N LEU A 54 0.60 13.25 2.49
CA LEU A 54 1.75 14.14 2.28
C LEU A 54 2.83 13.86 3.32
N THR A 55 2.42 13.80 4.59
CA THR A 55 3.20 13.22 5.67
C THR A 55 2.69 11.79 5.79
N PRO A 56 3.41 10.76 5.31
CA PRO A 56 2.86 9.43 5.06
C PRO A 56 2.48 8.72 6.37
N ASP A 57 1.30 9.04 6.88
CA ASP A 57 0.78 8.53 8.15
C ASP A 57 0.37 7.07 8.02
N THR A 58 0.25 6.41 9.16
CA THR A 58 -0.32 5.06 9.26
C THR A 58 -1.78 5.15 9.70
N ALA A 59 -2.69 4.66 8.86
CA ALA A 59 -4.07 4.37 9.23
C ALA A 59 -4.13 3.00 9.92
N GLU A 60 -4.60 2.94 11.16
CA GLU A 60 -4.59 1.73 11.97
C GLU A 60 -5.99 1.22 12.33
N TRP A 61 -6.22 -0.07 12.12
CA TRP A 61 -7.35 -0.82 12.66
C TRP A 61 -6.85 -1.77 13.75
N ASN A 62 -7.27 -1.51 14.98
CA ASN A 62 -6.81 -2.23 16.15
C ASN A 62 -7.95 -2.85 16.99
N GLY A 63 -9.13 -3.03 16.40
CA GLY A 63 -10.29 -3.61 17.10
C GLY A 63 -11.00 -2.66 18.06
N THR A 64 -10.65 -1.35 18.08
CA THR A 64 -11.40 -0.33 18.84
C THR A 64 -12.88 -0.33 18.43
N VAL A 65 -13.15 -0.40 17.12
CA VAL A 65 -14.48 -0.72 16.61
C VAL A 65 -14.62 -2.23 16.48
N ALA A 66 -15.55 -2.82 17.23
CA ALA A 66 -15.77 -4.25 17.22
C ALA A 66 -16.59 -4.71 15.99
N GLY A 67 -16.38 -5.96 15.59
CA GLY A 67 -17.13 -6.59 14.52
C GLY A 67 -16.60 -6.30 13.11
N PRO A 68 -17.25 -6.87 12.08
CA PRO A 68 -16.80 -6.71 10.70
C PRO A 68 -16.92 -5.26 10.24
N LEU A 69 -15.91 -4.77 9.52
CA LEU A 69 -15.86 -3.44 8.96
C LEU A 69 -15.97 -3.51 7.44
N SER A 70 -16.95 -2.79 6.89
CA SER A 70 -17.11 -2.57 5.45
C SER A 70 -17.05 -1.06 5.21
N LEU A 71 -15.89 -0.58 4.81
CA LEU A 71 -15.55 0.84 4.79
C LEU A 71 -15.44 1.33 3.36
N VAL A 72 -15.87 2.57 3.15
CA VAL A 72 -15.77 3.29 1.88
C VAL A 72 -14.97 4.57 2.07
N TYR A 73 -14.50 5.21 1.00
CA TYR A 73 -14.05 6.60 1.05
C TYR A 73 -14.76 7.43 -0.02
N THR A 74 -15.66 8.32 0.39
CA THR A 74 -16.55 9.01 -0.56
C THR A 74 -15.98 10.31 -1.13
N ASN A 75 -14.78 10.71 -0.67
CA ASN A 75 -14.16 11.98 -1.01
C ASN A 75 -12.67 11.84 -1.37
N ASN A 76 -11.98 12.97 -1.52
CA ASN A 76 -10.59 13.01 -1.98
C ASN A 76 -9.57 13.03 -0.82
N ALA A 77 -9.95 12.61 0.40
CA ALA A 77 -9.09 12.66 1.59
C ALA A 77 -7.73 11.97 1.37
N PHE A 78 -7.73 10.86 0.64
CA PHE A 78 -6.52 10.08 0.37
C PHE A 78 -5.99 10.24 -1.05
N ALA A 79 -6.48 11.26 -1.76
CA ALA A 79 -5.92 11.68 -3.03
C ALA A 79 -4.57 12.38 -2.82
N GLY A 80 -3.73 12.40 -3.84
CA GLY A 80 -2.46 13.13 -3.76
C GLY A 80 -1.80 13.33 -5.11
N ALA A 81 -0.97 14.37 -5.20
CA ALA A 81 -0.15 14.64 -6.37
C ALA A 81 0.92 13.56 -6.55
N ALA A 82 1.48 13.48 -7.76
CA ALA A 82 2.63 12.61 -8.01
C ALA A 82 3.79 12.95 -7.05
N GLY A 83 4.45 11.93 -6.51
CA GLY A 83 5.48 12.05 -5.48
C GLY A 83 4.98 12.08 -4.04
N ASN A 84 3.70 12.37 -3.76
CA ASN A 84 3.17 12.27 -2.40
C ASN A 84 3.29 10.82 -1.90
N GLY A 85 3.74 10.63 -0.66
CA GLY A 85 4.07 9.33 -0.08
C GLY A 85 2.91 8.35 -0.02
N GLY A 86 1.69 8.82 0.22
CA GLY A 86 0.55 7.95 0.50
C GLY A 86 0.54 7.47 1.95
N ILE A 87 -0.62 6.97 2.40
CA ILE A 87 -0.76 6.41 3.74
C ILE A 87 -0.24 4.98 3.80
N SER A 88 0.17 4.51 4.96
CA SER A 88 0.35 3.08 5.23
C SER A 88 -0.85 2.55 5.98
N LEU A 89 -1.22 1.29 5.75
CA LEU A 89 -2.31 0.64 6.49
C LEU A 89 -1.72 -0.37 7.47
N ASN A 90 -2.23 -0.36 8.71
CA ASN A 90 -1.85 -1.34 9.74
C ASN A 90 -3.10 -2.00 10.32
N VAL A 91 -3.18 -3.33 10.26
CA VAL A 91 -4.26 -4.11 10.86
C VAL A 91 -3.64 -4.98 11.95
N THR A 92 -3.92 -4.64 13.21
CA THR A 92 -3.32 -5.33 14.36
C THR A 92 -4.05 -6.64 14.66
N ALA A 93 -3.46 -7.46 15.51
CA ALA A 93 -4.05 -8.74 15.95
C ALA A 93 -5.38 -8.58 16.71
N ALA A 94 -5.68 -7.37 17.19
CA ALA A 94 -6.92 -7.08 17.89
C ALA A 94 -8.11 -6.83 16.94
N GLN A 95 -7.87 -6.45 15.67
CA GLN A 95 -8.90 -6.43 14.63
C GLN A 95 -9.12 -7.86 14.10
N THR A 96 -9.87 -8.68 14.86
CA THR A 96 -10.08 -10.10 14.54
C THR A 96 -11.20 -10.33 13.53
N ALA A 97 -12.16 -9.41 13.44
CA ALA A 97 -13.22 -9.45 12.45
C ALA A 97 -12.76 -8.87 11.10
N PRO A 98 -13.37 -9.27 9.97
CA PRO A 98 -12.95 -8.84 8.64
C PRO A 98 -12.95 -7.31 8.45
N LEU A 99 -12.04 -6.82 7.61
CA LEU A 99 -11.95 -5.45 7.13
C LEU A 99 -12.00 -5.43 5.61
N SER A 100 -13.04 -4.81 5.05
CA SER A 100 -13.19 -4.56 3.63
C SER A 100 -13.12 -3.06 3.37
N ILE A 101 -12.27 -2.64 2.43
CA ILE A 101 -12.14 -1.25 2.00
C ILE A 101 -12.48 -1.16 0.52
N ASP A 102 -13.33 -0.20 0.17
CA ASP A 102 -13.76 0.05 -1.19
C ASP A 102 -13.85 1.57 -1.47
N SER A 103 -13.94 1.97 -2.73
CA SER A 103 -14.18 3.37 -3.10
C SER A 103 -15.66 3.71 -3.22
N GLY A 104 -16.56 2.73 -3.22
CA GLY A 104 -17.96 2.93 -3.59
C GLY A 104 -18.04 3.55 -4.98
N VAL A 105 -18.74 4.68 -5.09
CA VAL A 105 -18.85 5.42 -6.37
C VAL A 105 -17.67 6.38 -6.64
N ASN A 106 -16.70 6.48 -5.72
CA ASN A 106 -15.58 7.39 -5.85
C ASN A 106 -14.56 6.84 -6.86
N THR A 107 -14.16 7.68 -7.82
CA THR A 107 -13.18 7.32 -8.84
C THR A 107 -11.78 7.82 -8.50
N VAL A 108 -11.60 8.58 -7.42
CA VAL A 108 -10.29 9.06 -7.01
C VAL A 108 -9.51 7.94 -6.33
N ALA A 109 -8.21 7.85 -6.62
CA ALA A 109 -7.40 6.75 -6.13
C ALA A 109 -7.07 6.87 -4.64
N LEU A 110 -7.18 5.76 -3.91
CA LEU A 110 -6.58 5.62 -2.58
C LEU A 110 -5.05 5.51 -2.74
N ARG A 111 -4.30 6.48 -2.22
CA ARG A 111 -2.84 6.48 -2.33
C ARG A 111 -2.20 5.79 -1.11
N MET A 112 -1.54 4.65 -1.35
CA MET A 112 -0.94 3.80 -0.32
C MET A 112 0.55 3.58 -0.52
N ASN A 113 1.33 3.60 0.55
CA ASN A 113 2.76 3.28 0.52
C ASN A 113 3.06 1.86 1.06
N GLY A 114 2.24 1.36 1.99
CA GLY A 114 2.51 0.14 2.72
C GLY A 114 1.26 -0.50 3.32
N LEU A 115 1.38 -1.78 3.65
CA LEU A 115 0.34 -2.57 4.32
C LEU A 115 1.00 -3.55 5.29
N SER A 116 0.54 -3.58 6.54
CA SER A 116 0.96 -4.55 7.55
C SER A 116 -0.27 -5.18 8.19
N ILE A 117 -0.34 -6.51 8.19
CA ILE A 117 -1.43 -7.26 8.81
C ILE A 117 -0.80 -8.27 9.77
N ALA A 118 -1.12 -8.14 11.05
CA ALA A 118 -0.55 -8.94 12.10
C ALA A 118 -1.13 -10.38 12.13
N ALA A 119 -0.38 -11.29 12.73
CA ALA A 119 -0.90 -12.61 13.06
C ALA A 119 -2.12 -12.51 13.99
N GLY A 120 -3.19 -13.24 13.68
CA GLY A 120 -4.46 -13.16 14.42
C GLY A 120 -5.46 -12.12 13.92
N ALA A 121 -5.06 -11.22 13.00
CA ALA A 121 -5.99 -10.29 12.37
C ALA A 121 -7.01 -11.00 11.46
N GLY A 122 -8.17 -10.39 11.31
CA GLY A 122 -9.24 -10.82 10.42
C GLY A 122 -8.86 -10.74 8.93
N ALA A 123 -9.73 -11.27 8.08
CA ALA A 123 -9.53 -11.17 6.63
C ALA A 123 -9.55 -9.70 6.17
N VAL A 124 -8.68 -9.35 5.22
CA VAL A 124 -8.61 -8.01 4.63
C VAL A 124 -8.93 -8.08 3.14
N SER A 125 -9.81 -7.22 2.65
CA SER A 125 -10.11 -7.10 1.23
C SER A 125 -10.11 -5.66 0.74
N PHE A 126 -9.66 -5.49 -0.51
CA PHE A 126 -9.74 -4.24 -1.27
C PHE A 126 -10.64 -4.46 -2.47
N GLY A 127 -11.67 -3.64 -2.60
CA GLY A 127 -12.65 -3.68 -3.68
C GLY A 127 -13.81 -4.63 -3.39
N ASN A 128 -14.84 -4.53 -4.21
CA ASN A 128 -16.09 -5.25 -4.06
C ASN A 128 -16.51 -6.00 -5.35
N ALA A 129 -15.65 -6.00 -6.37
CA ALA A 129 -15.86 -6.58 -7.70
C ALA A 129 -17.02 -5.97 -8.52
N THR A 130 -17.48 -4.76 -8.17
CA THR A 130 -18.62 -4.08 -8.82
C THR A 130 -18.21 -2.76 -9.45
N ASP A 131 -17.60 -1.86 -8.67
CA ASP A 131 -17.28 -0.49 -9.07
C ASP A 131 -15.76 -0.27 -9.13
N ALA A 132 -15.29 0.65 -9.98
CA ALA A 132 -13.84 0.84 -10.15
C ALA A 132 -13.17 1.39 -8.87
N PHE A 133 -12.35 0.55 -8.22
CA PHE A 133 -11.53 0.96 -7.08
C PHE A 133 -10.09 1.27 -7.51
N ASN A 134 -9.82 2.56 -7.69
CA ASN A 134 -8.46 3.00 -8.03
C ASN A 134 -7.55 3.00 -6.81
N LEU A 135 -6.40 2.33 -6.91
CA LEU A 135 -5.37 2.29 -5.88
C LEU A 135 -4.04 2.75 -6.47
N THR A 136 -3.37 3.70 -5.82
CA THR A 136 -2.07 4.22 -6.26
C THR A 136 -0.99 3.86 -5.27
N LEU A 137 0.09 3.22 -5.75
CA LEU A 137 1.32 3.07 -4.98
C LEU A 137 1.99 4.43 -4.81
N GLY A 138 1.83 5.03 -3.63
CA GLY A 138 2.28 6.38 -3.31
C GLY A 138 3.79 6.49 -3.20
N GLY A 139 4.31 7.70 -3.36
CA GLY A 139 5.72 8.05 -3.25
C GLY A 139 6.43 8.14 -4.61
N ALA A 140 7.74 8.35 -4.52
CA ALA A 140 8.67 8.27 -5.64
C ALA A 140 8.91 6.79 -6.04
N PRO A 141 9.54 6.55 -7.21
CA PRO A 141 10.05 5.23 -7.58
C PRO A 141 10.81 4.56 -6.43
N GLY A 142 10.46 3.30 -6.13
CA GLY A 142 10.95 2.61 -4.95
C GLY A 142 10.18 1.33 -4.64
N THR A 143 10.40 0.77 -3.45
CA THR A 143 9.72 -0.45 -2.99
C THR A 143 8.58 -0.10 -2.04
N HIS A 144 7.38 -0.58 -2.38
CA HIS A 144 6.19 -0.55 -1.54
C HIS A 144 6.04 -1.92 -0.87
N THR A 145 6.14 -1.97 0.45
CA THR A 145 6.23 -3.23 1.19
C THR A 145 4.89 -3.56 1.85
N TRP A 146 4.34 -4.70 1.47
CA TRP A 146 3.06 -5.21 1.95
C TRP A 146 3.30 -6.56 2.64
N VAL A 147 2.88 -6.70 3.89
CA VAL A 147 3.12 -7.90 4.72
C VAL A 147 1.82 -8.41 5.29
N ASN A 148 1.52 -9.68 5.02
CA ASN A 148 0.40 -10.40 5.63
C ASN A 148 0.96 -11.51 6.52
N SER A 149 0.87 -11.34 7.84
CA SER A 149 1.23 -12.38 8.81
C SER A 149 0.00 -13.08 9.40
N SER A 150 -1.21 -12.74 8.96
CA SER A 150 -2.44 -13.43 9.37
C SER A 150 -2.57 -14.80 8.70
N SER A 151 -3.46 -15.63 9.22
CA SER A 151 -3.84 -16.89 8.56
C SER A 151 -4.89 -16.69 7.45
N ASN A 152 -5.39 -15.48 7.28
CA ASN A 152 -6.40 -15.14 6.28
C ASN A 152 -5.72 -14.60 5.02
N ALA A 153 -6.18 -14.98 3.84
CA ALA A 153 -5.68 -14.41 2.60
C ALA A 153 -6.12 -12.94 2.46
N VAL A 154 -5.22 -12.06 2.05
CA VAL A 154 -5.60 -10.72 1.57
C VAL A 154 -6.21 -10.86 0.19
N THR A 155 -7.36 -10.23 -0.03
CA THR A 155 -8.03 -10.25 -1.34
C THR A 155 -7.98 -8.89 -2.00
N ILE A 156 -7.37 -8.80 -3.17
CA ILE A 156 -7.49 -7.67 -4.09
C ILE A 156 -8.52 -8.07 -5.14
N ALA A 157 -9.70 -7.46 -5.09
CA ALA A 157 -10.81 -7.78 -5.97
C ALA A 157 -10.56 -7.32 -7.43
N SER A 158 -11.37 -7.83 -8.36
CA SER A 158 -11.17 -7.68 -9.81
C SER A 158 -11.38 -6.26 -10.33
N ASP A 159 -12.11 -5.45 -9.58
CA ASP A 159 -12.42 -4.04 -9.82
C ASP A 159 -11.32 -3.07 -9.37
N VAL A 160 -10.30 -3.57 -8.66
CA VAL A 160 -9.15 -2.77 -8.25
C VAL A 160 -8.28 -2.45 -9.46
N ALA A 161 -7.99 -1.17 -9.68
CA ALA A 161 -7.10 -0.70 -10.74
C ALA A 161 -5.85 -0.01 -10.16
N TRP A 162 -4.68 -0.38 -10.66
CA TRP A 162 -3.40 0.10 -10.12
C TRP A 162 -2.90 1.36 -10.84
N GLY A 163 -2.49 2.34 -10.03
CA GLY A 163 -1.71 3.50 -10.43
C GLY A 163 -0.35 3.52 -9.72
N LEU A 164 0.60 4.26 -10.30
CA LEU A 164 1.90 4.52 -9.70
C LEU A 164 2.00 5.99 -9.29
N GLY A 165 2.69 6.24 -8.19
CA GLY A 165 2.84 7.56 -7.59
C GLY A 165 3.67 8.54 -8.42
N GLY A 166 4.29 8.09 -9.51
CA GLY A 166 5.03 8.88 -10.47
C GLY A 166 5.55 8.00 -11.61
N GLY A 167 6.34 8.59 -12.52
CA GLY A 167 7.09 7.83 -13.51
C GLY A 167 8.35 7.21 -12.89
N GLY A 168 8.83 6.10 -13.45
CA GLY A 168 10.02 5.38 -12.97
C GLY A 168 9.71 3.94 -12.54
N ALA A 169 10.68 3.29 -11.90
CA ALA A 169 10.59 1.89 -11.49
C ALA A 169 10.06 1.75 -10.06
N HIS A 170 8.92 1.09 -9.93
CA HIS A 170 8.29 0.73 -8.67
C HIS A 170 8.37 -0.78 -8.45
N VAL A 171 8.40 -1.19 -7.18
CA VAL A 171 8.32 -2.59 -6.77
C VAL A 171 7.18 -2.72 -5.77
N LEU A 172 6.18 -3.55 -6.09
CA LEU A 172 5.25 -4.04 -5.08
C LEU A 172 5.85 -5.31 -4.48
N SER A 173 6.37 -5.20 -3.27
CA SER A 173 6.95 -6.31 -2.52
C SER A 173 5.91 -6.86 -1.56
N VAL A 174 5.39 -8.05 -1.84
CA VAL A 174 4.46 -8.74 -0.96
C VAL A 174 5.17 -9.85 -0.19
N GLY A 175 4.85 -9.99 1.09
CA GLY A 175 5.44 -11.01 1.94
C GLY A 175 4.61 -11.38 3.17
N GLY A 176 5.28 -12.00 4.13
CA GLY A 176 4.67 -12.58 5.32
C GLY A 176 4.33 -14.07 5.17
N THR A 177 3.67 -14.61 6.19
CA THR A 177 3.26 -16.02 6.27
C THR A 177 1.89 -16.29 5.68
N GLY A 178 1.03 -15.27 5.60
CA GLY A 178 -0.31 -15.34 5.04
C GLY A 178 -0.34 -15.19 3.53
N ASP A 179 -1.47 -15.58 2.96
CA ASP A 179 -1.67 -15.65 1.50
C ASP A 179 -2.16 -14.32 0.91
N TRP A 180 -2.05 -14.21 -0.41
CA TRP A 180 -2.46 -13.06 -1.21
C TRP A 180 -3.23 -13.53 -2.45
N ASN A 181 -4.39 -12.94 -2.72
CA ASN A 181 -5.20 -13.22 -3.90
C ASN A 181 -5.37 -11.94 -4.71
N PHE A 182 -4.75 -11.89 -5.89
CA PHE A 182 -4.88 -10.79 -6.85
C PHE A 182 -5.84 -11.20 -7.97
N ASN A 183 -7.08 -10.75 -7.89
CA ASN A 183 -8.13 -11.05 -8.87
C ASN A 183 -8.20 -10.01 -10.00
N ASN A 184 -7.29 -9.04 -10.01
CA ASN A 184 -7.18 -7.97 -10.98
C ASN A 184 -5.84 -7.99 -11.72
N PRO A 185 -5.75 -7.35 -12.89
CA PRO A 185 -4.47 -7.10 -13.54
C PRO A 185 -3.64 -6.13 -12.70
N ILE A 186 -2.49 -6.60 -12.21
CA ILE A 186 -1.43 -5.75 -11.63
C ILE A 186 -0.81 -4.91 -12.76
N GLY A 187 -1.20 -3.63 -12.83
CA GLY A 187 -0.84 -2.71 -13.91
C GLY A 187 0.30 -1.75 -13.57
N GLN A 188 0.96 -1.22 -14.60
CA GLN A 188 2.18 -0.41 -14.50
C GLN A 188 1.99 1.12 -14.60
N GLY A 189 0.75 1.62 -14.71
CA GLY A 189 0.47 3.07 -14.75
C GLY A 189 1.36 3.83 -15.75
N SER A 190 1.91 4.98 -15.33
CA SER A 190 2.86 5.79 -16.11
C SER A 190 4.34 5.40 -15.94
N GLY A 191 4.63 4.31 -15.20
CA GLY A 191 5.97 3.84 -14.91
C GLY A 191 6.15 2.36 -15.25
N THR A 192 7.04 1.70 -14.51
CA THR A 192 7.21 0.25 -14.53
C THR A 192 6.96 -0.31 -13.15
N LEU A 193 6.22 -1.41 -13.06
CA LEU A 193 5.95 -2.10 -11.79
C LEU A 193 6.55 -3.50 -11.83
N THR A 194 7.43 -3.80 -10.87
CA THR A 194 7.86 -5.17 -10.59
C THR A 194 7.00 -5.74 -9.47
N PHE A 195 6.46 -6.93 -9.67
CA PHE A 195 5.88 -7.71 -8.57
C PHE A 195 6.99 -8.55 -7.93
N ALA A 196 7.23 -8.36 -6.64
CA ALA A 196 8.21 -9.11 -5.88
C ALA A 196 7.52 -9.91 -4.78
N LYS A 197 7.81 -11.20 -4.71
CA LYS A 197 7.28 -12.12 -3.70
C LYS A 197 8.38 -12.57 -2.75
N GLY A 198 8.20 -12.26 -1.47
CA GLY A 198 8.98 -12.78 -0.35
C GLY A 198 8.09 -13.45 0.70
N GLY A 199 8.65 -13.87 1.83
CA GLY A 199 7.91 -14.60 2.87
C GLY A 199 7.44 -16.00 2.44
N SER A 200 6.86 -16.77 3.36
CA SER A 200 6.51 -18.18 3.13
C SER A 200 5.11 -18.39 2.54
N GLY A 201 4.23 -17.38 2.58
CA GLY A 201 2.86 -17.49 2.06
C GLY A 201 2.78 -17.68 0.55
N VAL A 202 1.56 -17.84 0.04
CA VAL A 202 1.25 -18.00 -1.38
C VAL A 202 0.65 -16.72 -1.94
N ALA A 203 1.14 -16.26 -3.10
CA ALA A 203 0.47 -15.23 -3.88
C ALA A 203 -0.16 -15.83 -5.14
N THR A 204 -1.47 -15.68 -5.30
CA THR A 204 -2.20 -16.13 -6.49
C THR A 204 -2.49 -14.94 -7.39
N LEU A 205 -1.98 -14.99 -8.62
CA LEU A 205 -2.20 -13.98 -9.66
C LEU A 205 -3.28 -14.51 -10.61
N GLY A 206 -4.53 -14.12 -10.37
CA GLY A 206 -5.72 -14.59 -11.10
C GLY A 206 -6.27 -13.60 -12.12
N GLY A 207 -5.90 -12.32 -12.04
CA GLY A 207 -6.32 -11.32 -13.01
C GLY A 207 -5.85 -11.64 -14.45
N THR A 208 -6.70 -11.35 -15.43
CA THR A 208 -6.31 -11.40 -16.84
C THR A 208 -5.51 -10.16 -17.22
N SER A 209 -4.24 -10.35 -17.62
CA SER A 209 -3.29 -9.30 -18.08
C SER A 209 -2.76 -8.30 -17.04
N PRO A 210 -2.09 -8.72 -15.95
CA PRO A 210 -1.06 -7.89 -15.36
C PRO A 210 0.05 -7.69 -16.41
N THR A 211 0.20 -6.45 -16.87
CA THR A 211 1.45 -5.96 -17.45
C THR A 211 2.28 -5.38 -16.32
N ALA A 212 3.13 -6.23 -15.77
CA ALA A 212 4.21 -5.80 -14.90
C ALA A 212 5.51 -5.84 -15.70
N ALA A 213 6.46 -4.99 -15.33
CA ALA A 213 7.78 -4.98 -15.95
C ALA A 213 8.54 -6.28 -15.65
N ALA A 214 8.47 -6.77 -14.42
CA ALA A 214 9.14 -8.00 -14.00
C ALA A 214 8.39 -8.74 -12.88
N LEU A 215 8.67 -10.04 -12.74
CA LEU A 215 8.27 -10.91 -11.65
C LEU A 215 9.51 -11.39 -10.91
N SER A 216 9.58 -11.16 -9.60
CA SER A 216 10.63 -11.72 -8.74
C SER A 216 9.97 -12.59 -7.68
N VAL A 217 10.42 -13.82 -7.54
CA VAL A 217 9.95 -14.78 -6.53
C VAL A 217 11.15 -15.26 -5.74
N GLU A 218 11.48 -14.51 -4.70
CA GLU A 218 12.62 -14.87 -3.87
C GLU A 218 12.23 -15.92 -2.83
N ASN A 219 11.05 -15.83 -2.20
CA ASN A 219 10.57 -16.84 -1.22
C ASN A 219 9.06 -17.13 -1.30
N GLY A 220 8.66 -18.31 -0.83
CA GLY A 220 7.27 -18.79 -0.86
C GLY A 220 6.82 -19.14 -2.27
N THR A 221 5.52 -19.04 -2.55
CA THR A 221 4.96 -19.46 -3.84
C THR A 221 4.22 -18.32 -4.55
N VAL A 222 4.41 -18.23 -5.87
CA VAL A 222 3.52 -17.51 -6.77
C VAL A 222 2.78 -18.52 -7.65
N ASN A 223 1.44 -18.50 -7.61
CA ASN A 223 0.57 -19.24 -8.50
C ASN A 223 0.02 -18.29 -9.57
N VAL A 224 0.41 -18.47 -10.82
CA VAL A 224 -0.19 -17.78 -11.96
C VAL A 224 -1.37 -18.61 -12.47
N THR A 225 -2.58 -18.12 -12.24
CA THR A 225 -3.84 -18.76 -12.67
C THR A 225 -4.52 -17.96 -13.79
N GLY A 226 -4.26 -16.65 -13.87
CA GLY A 226 -4.60 -15.81 -15.01
C GLY A 226 -3.48 -15.76 -16.06
N THR A 227 -3.44 -14.69 -16.86
CA THR A 227 -2.28 -14.39 -17.71
C THR A 227 -1.31 -13.53 -16.91
N TYR A 228 0.00 -13.65 -17.08
CA TYR A 228 1.01 -12.70 -16.61
C TYR A 228 1.91 -12.34 -17.78
N THR A 229 1.90 -11.07 -18.20
CA THR A 229 2.72 -10.59 -19.31
C THR A 229 3.78 -9.67 -18.78
N ALA A 230 5.01 -10.05 -19.04
CA ALA A 230 6.14 -9.43 -18.41
C ALA A 230 6.98 -8.75 -19.49
N THR A 231 7.19 -7.44 -19.32
CA THR A 231 7.49 -6.50 -20.43
C THR A 231 8.91 -5.94 -20.45
N ALA A 232 9.75 -6.23 -19.43
CA ALA A 232 11.17 -5.83 -19.40
C ALA A 232 12.08 -6.79 -20.22
N ALA A 233 13.42 -6.62 -20.19
CA ALA A 233 14.36 -7.49 -20.90
C ALA A 233 14.90 -8.68 -20.06
N ASN A 234 14.85 -8.60 -18.72
CA ASN A 234 15.26 -9.65 -17.78
C ASN A 234 14.18 -9.82 -16.72
N ILE A 235 13.26 -10.75 -16.95
CA ILE A 235 11.85 -10.51 -16.65
C ILE A 235 11.32 -11.31 -15.47
N ILE A 236 11.89 -12.49 -15.22
CA ILE A 236 11.39 -13.43 -14.23
C ILE A 236 12.58 -13.99 -13.47
N SER A 237 12.65 -13.68 -12.18
CA SER A 237 13.64 -14.23 -11.27
C SER A 237 12.96 -15.12 -10.24
N VAL A 238 13.52 -16.31 -10.00
CA VAL A 238 13.00 -17.25 -9.00
C VAL A 238 14.18 -17.81 -8.21
N GLY A 239 14.12 -17.69 -6.89
CA GLY A 239 15.11 -18.26 -5.97
C GLY A 239 16.55 -17.83 -6.27
N THR A 240 16.79 -16.53 -6.52
CA THR A 240 18.13 -16.06 -6.91
C THR A 240 19.13 -16.03 -5.76
N VAL A 241 18.64 -16.20 -4.53
CA VAL A 241 19.44 -16.26 -3.30
C VAL A 241 19.41 -17.69 -2.77
N ALA A 242 20.58 -18.29 -2.58
CA ALA A 242 20.76 -19.71 -2.24
C ALA A 242 20.06 -20.22 -0.95
N ALA A 243 19.56 -19.32 -0.10
CA ALA A 243 18.83 -19.65 1.13
C ALA A 243 17.31 -19.44 1.01
N GLN A 244 16.81 -19.01 -0.16
CA GLN A 244 15.39 -18.74 -0.37
C GLN A 244 14.77 -19.78 -1.30
N ASN A 245 13.54 -20.19 -0.98
CA ASN A 245 12.83 -21.29 -1.65
C ASN A 245 11.67 -20.74 -2.48
N GLY A 246 11.93 -19.72 -3.29
CA GLY A 246 10.94 -19.17 -4.21
C GLY A 246 10.46 -20.23 -5.21
N LEU A 247 9.15 -20.33 -5.38
CA LEU A 247 8.50 -21.26 -6.29
C LEU A 247 7.52 -20.50 -7.19
N LEU A 248 7.67 -20.63 -8.50
CA LEU A 248 6.75 -20.08 -9.48
C LEU A 248 5.98 -21.21 -10.17
N ASN A 249 4.66 -21.24 -9.97
CA ASN A 249 3.76 -22.22 -10.56
C ASN A 249 2.86 -21.58 -11.61
N ILE A 250 2.78 -22.19 -12.78
CA ILE A 250 1.79 -21.83 -13.80
C ILE A 250 0.62 -22.81 -13.69
N ASN A 251 -0.38 -22.43 -12.88
CA ASN A 251 -1.49 -23.29 -12.48
C ASN A 251 -2.73 -23.01 -13.34
N GLY A 252 -2.71 -23.45 -14.60
CA GLY A 252 -3.77 -23.20 -15.57
C GLY A 252 -3.75 -21.80 -16.21
N GLY A 253 -2.83 -20.94 -15.77
CA GLY A 253 -2.60 -19.62 -16.34
C GLY A 253 -1.66 -19.58 -17.55
N THR A 254 -1.32 -18.38 -17.99
CA THR A 254 -0.34 -18.12 -19.05
C THR A 254 0.77 -17.23 -18.51
N LEU A 255 2.02 -17.56 -18.81
CA LEU A 255 3.17 -16.71 -18.54
C LEU A 255 3.81 -16.29 -19.87
N ALA A 256 3.73 -14.99 -20.19
CA ALA A 256 4.31 -14.42 -21.40
C ALA A 256 5.51 -13.55 -21.03
N ALA A 257 6.72 -13.99 -21.40
CA ALA A 257 7.95 -13.23 -21.28
C ALA A 257 8.43 -12.84 -22.69
N ASN A 258 8.28 -11.58 -23.06
CA ASN A 258 8.74 -11.13 -24.36
C ASN A 258 10.27 -11.01 -24.34
N LYS A 259 10.95 -11.97 -24.96
CA LYS A 259 12.37 -11.83 -25.27
C LYS A 259 12.47 -10.72 -26.33
N ASN A 260 12.92 -9.52 -25.95
CA ASN A 260 13.35 -8.56 -26.96
C ASN A 260 14.49 -9.21 -27.75
N THR A 261 14.23 -9.48 -29.02
CA THR A 261 15.25 -9.82 -30.02
C THR A 261 16.17 -8.64 -30.25
#